data_AF-A0A820JI54-F1
#
_entry.id   AF-A0A820JI54-F1
#
_cell.length_a   1.000
_cell.length_b   1.000
_cell.length_c   1.000
_cell.angle_alpha   90.00
_cell.angle_beta   90.00
_cell.angle_gamma   90.00
#
_symmetry.space_group_name_H-M   'P 1'
#
loop_
_entity.id
_entity.type
_entity.pdbx_description
1 polymer ?
#
loop_
_entity_poly.entity_id
_entity_poly.type
_entity_poly.pdbx_seq_one_letter_code
_entity_poly.pdbx_strand_id
1 'polypeptide(L)'
;NSCSSPQWHILSLLTTDNWHRDCPSDCSDPLAQLPFDISFYILSLLDPVSLARCSRVNKLWYYLCSHPELWHQLAKHKKWSFSSHLLDQQQIEFHTNEQKQAQWKQIFIERYRLRSRWLNGRCDVKTFHGHVEGVSCVQFDSQTIISGCTDGTIKVWDMNTTNEIITLVGHSGSVRC
;
A
#
# COMPACT_ATOMS: atom_id res chain seq x y z
N ASN A 1 39.91 12.47 -30.61
CA ASN A 1 38.50 12.06 -30.48
C ASN A 1 37.95 12.53 -29.14
N SER A 2 37.77 13.84 -29.00
CA SER A 2 37.21 14.48 -27.82
C SER A 2 35.70 14.57 -28.00
N CYS A 3 34.94 13.73 -27.30
CA CYS A 3 33.49 13.84 -27.25
C CYS A 3 33.15 15.13 -26.49
N SER A 4 32.62 16.15 -27.19
CA SER A 4 32.30 17.50 -26.69
C SER A 4 30.88 17.63 -26.16
N SER A 5 30.21 16.53 -25.85
CA SER A 5 28.86 16.51 -25.31
C SER A 5 28.85 15.75 -23.98
N PRO A 6 28.26 16.33 -22.90
CA PRO A 6 28.13 15.64 -21.63
C PRO A 6 27.33 14.37 -21.85
N GLN A 7 27.87 13.24 -21.41
CA GLN A 7 27.15 11.98 -21.50
C GLN A 7 26.27 11.83 -20.27
N TRP A 8 24.96 11.66 -20.51
CA TRP A 8 23.97 11.47 -19.48
C TRP A 8 23.87 9.99 -19.13
N HIS A 9 24.28 9.63 -17.92
CA HIS A 9 24.22 8.26 -17.43
C HIS A 9 23.44 8.22 -16.11
N ILE A 10 22.67 7.16 -15.91
CA ILE A 10 22.07 6.89 -14.61
C ILE A 10 23.20 6.44 -13.68
N LEU A 11 23.62 7.31 -12.76
CA LEU A 11 24.67 7.02 -11.79
C LEU A 11 24.09 6.12 -10.69
N SER A 12 23.97 4.81 -10.96
CA SER A 12 23.51 3.87 -9.93
C SER A 12 24.67 3.32 -9.09
N LEU A 13 24.52 3.35 -7.77
CA LEU A 13 25.43 2.76 -6.78
C LEU A 13 25.58 1.24 -6.92
N LEU A 14 24.69 0.56 -7.66
CA LEU A 14 24.72 -0.89 -7.87
C LEU A 14 25.45 -1.30 -9.16
N THR A 15 25.72 -0.37 -10.08
CA THR A 15 26.30 -0.66 -11.41
C THR A 15 27.70 -0.05 -11.59
N THR A 16 28.32 0.42 -10.51
CA THR A 16 29.53 1.26 -10.52
C THR A 16 30.72 0.61 -11.23
N ASP A 17 30.81 -0.71 -11.28
CA ASP A 17 32.07 -1.36 -11.69
C ASP A 17 32.11 -1.83 -13.15
N ASN A 18 30.96 -2.00 -13.82
CA ASN A 18 30.93 -2.59 -15.18
C ASN A 18 30.61 -1.59 -16.29
N TRP A 19 29.87 -0.52 -16.02
CA TRP A 19 29.43 0.42 -17.06
C TRP A 19 30.25 1.72 -17.07
N HIS A 20 31.02 1.98 -16.02
CA HIS A 20 31.76 3.23 -15.86
C HIS A 20 33.28 3.12 -16.06
N ARG A 21 33.81 1.92 -16.38
CA ARG A 21 35.24 1.73 -16.67
C ARG A 21 35.73 2.56 -17.85
N ASP A 22 34.87 2.78 -18.85
CA ASP A 22 35.18 3.52 -20.07
C ASP A 22 34.44 4.88 -20.17
N CYS A 23 33.88 5.36 -19.06
CA CYS A 23 33.05 6.57 -19.07
C CYS A 23 33.92 7.85 -19.00
N PRO A 24 33.64 8.88 -19.82
CA PRO A 24 34.39 10.14 -19.75
C PRO A 24 34.18 10.84 -18.40
N SER A 25 35.16 11.64 -17.98
CA SER A 25 35.16 12.38 -16.71
C SER A 25 34.00 13.39 -16.55
N ASP A 26 33.27 13.66 -17.63
CA ASP A 26 32.14 14.60 -17.71
C ASP A 26 30.77 13.89 -17.67
N CYS A 27 30.72 12.66 -17.14
CA CYS A 27 29.47 11.94 -16.95
C CYS A 27 28.69 12.53 -15.77
N SER A 28 27.40 12.82 -16.00
CA SER A 28 26.55 13.43 -14.98
C SER A 28 25.15 12.83 -14.97
N ASP A 29 24.55 12.84 -13.78
CA ASP A 29 23.19 12.35 -13.58
C ASP A 29 22.17 13.42 -14.02
N PRO A 30 21.21 13.10 -14.89
CA PRO A 30 20.18 14.05 -15.34
C PRO A 30 19.44 14.76 -14.21
N LEU A 31 19.08 14.04 -13.15
CA LEU A 31 18.34 14.62 -12.03
C LEU A 31 19.23 15.45 -11.10
N ALA A 32 20.55 15.23 -11.13
CA ALA A 32 21.50 16.04 -10.36
C ALA A 32 21.74 17.41 -10.99
N GLN A 33 21.57 17.54 -12.31
CA GLN A 33 21.73 18.83 -13.01
C GLN A 33 20.44 19.66 -13.06
N LEU A 34 19.28 19.03 -12.91
CA LEU A 34 17.99 19.71 -12.94
C LEU A 34 17.67 20.38 -11.59
N PRO A 35 17.01 21.55 -11.60
CA PRO A 35 16.41 22.14 -10.41
C PRO A 35 15.46 21.16 -9.71
N PHE A 36 15.38 21.26 -8.38
CA PHE A 36 14.57 20.38 -7.54
C PHE A 36 13.13 20.24 -8.04
N ASP A 37 12.47 21.33 -8.42
CA ASP A 37 11.07 21.34 -8.85
C ASP A 37 10.83 20.53 -10.12
N ILE A 38 11.77 20.60 -11.09
CA ILE A 38 11.67 19.86 -12.34
C ILE A 38 11.88 18.37 -12.08
N SER A 39 12.91 18.03 -11.30
CA SER A 39 13.17 16.65 -10.89
C SER A 39 11.99 16.06 -10.11
N PHE A 40 11.40 16.84 -9.21
CA PHE A 40 10.21 16.45 -8.45
C PHE A 40 9.00 16.23 -9.37
N TYR A 41 8.75 17.15 -10.31
CA TYR A 41 7.67 17.03 -11.28
C TYR A 41 7.81 15.76 -12.14
N ILE A 42 9.00 15.47 -12.67
CA ILE A 42 9.26 14.26 -13.44
C ILE A 42 8.94 13.01 -12.61
N LEU A 43 9.42 12.95 -11.36
CA LEU A 43 9.15 11.83 -10.48
C LEU A 43 7.66 11.69 -10.13
N SER A 44 6.92 12.80 -10.00
CA SER A 44 5.48 12.78 -9.73
C SER A 44 4.64 12.11 -10.84
N LEU A 45 5.16 12.04 -12.07
CA LEU A 45 4.51 11.42 -13.22
C LEU A 45 4.69 9.89 -13.28
N LEU A 46 5.60 9.35 -12.48
CA LEU A 46 5.94 7.93 -12.50
C LEU A 46 4.95 7.09 -11.68
N ASP A 47 4.80 5.83 -12.09
CA ASP A 47 4.04 4.87 -11.29
C ASP A 47 4.83 4.45 -10.03
N PRO A 48 4.15 3.94 -8.98
CA PRO A 48 4.79 3.62 -7.71
C PRO A 48 5.91 2.58 -7.81
N VAL A 49 5.83 1.66 -8.78
CA VAL A 49 6.87 0.62 -8.96
C VAL A 49 8.11 1.26 -9.58
N SER A 50 7.96 2.12 -10.58
CA SER A 50 9.06 2.89 -11.13
C SER A 50 9.71 3.79 -10.07
N LEU A 51 8.93 4.50 -9.26
CA LEU A 51 9.44 5.30 -8.14
C LEU A 51 10.27 4.49 -7.13
N ALA A 52 9.80 3.29 -6.79
CA ALA A 52 10.55 2.40 -5.91
C ALA A 52 11.88 1.96 -6.55
N ARG A 53 11.92 1.74 -7.87
CA ARG A 53 13.16 1.44 -8.60
C ARG A 53 14.10 2.65 -8.65
N CYS A 54 13.56 3.83 -8.93
CA CYS A 54 14.27 5.11 -8.92
C CYS A 54 14.98 5.35 -7.59
N SER A 55 14.32 5.08 -6.45
CA SER A 55 14.92 5.24 -5.13
C SER A 55 16.15 4.35 -4.85
N ARG A 56 16.43 3.35 -5.69
CA ARG A 56 17.57 2.42 -5.56
C ARG A 56 18.75 2.79 -6.44
N VAL A 57 18.64 3.86 -7.23
CA VAL A 57 19.69 4.32 -8.12
C VAL A 57 20.86 4.84 -7.30
N ASN A 58 20.71 5.98 -6.62
CA ASN A 58 21.73 6.57 -5.74
C ASN A 58 21.10 7.34 -4.58
N LYS A 59 21.94 7.95 -3.73
CA LYS A 59 21.50 8.73 -2.55
C LYS A 59 20.62 9.93 -2.92
N LEU A 60 20.91 10.61 -4.03
CA LEU A 60 20.12 11.75 -4.50
C LEU A 60 18.72 11.30 -4.93
N TRP A 61 18.65 10.27 -5.77
CA TRP A 61 17.39 9.69 -6.21
C TRP A 61 16.58 9.13 -5.04
N TYR A 62 17.24 8.49 -4.08
CA TYR A 62 16.60 8.03 -2.84
C TYR A 62 15.98 9.19 -2.07
N TYR A 63 16.70 10.31 -1.92
CA TYR A 63 16.22 11.50 -1.23
C TYR A 63 15.00 12.10 -1.94
N LEU A 64 15.08 12.33 -3.26
CA LEU A 64 13.96 12.88 -4.05
C LEU A 64 12.73 11.95 -4.01
N CYS A 65 12.91 10.65 -4.24
CA CYS A 65 11.81 9.68 -4.22
C CYS A 65 11.24 9.45 -2.81
N SER A 66 11.95 9.84 -1.75
CA SER A 66 11.47 9.72 -0.37
C SER A 66 10.79 10.99 0.13
N HIS A 67 10.65 12.01 -0.72
CA HIS A 67 9.98 13.25 -0.36
C HIS A 67 8.50 13.00 -0.01
N PRO A 68 8.01 13.44 1.17
CA PRO A 68 6.65 13.12 1.63
C PRO A 68 5.54 13.56 0.68
N GLU A 69 5.71 14.73 0.05
CA GLU A 69 4.69 15.31 -0.83
C GLU A 69 4.36 14.44 -2.04
N LEU A 70 5.37 13.73 -2.56
CA LEU A 70 5.17 12.82 -3.69
C LEU A 70 4.22 11.67 -3.31
N TRP A 71 4.44 11.08 -2.13
CA TRP A 71 3.60 10.00 -1.62
C TRP A 71 2.23 10.48 -1.17
N HIS A 72 2.14 11.71 -0.68
CA HIS A 72 0.88 12.36 -0.34
C HIS A 72 -0.04 12.52 -1.57
N GLN A 73 0.51 13.02 -2.68
CA GLN A 73 -0.23 13.14 -3.95
C GLN A 73 -0.70 11.79 -4.47
N LEU A 74 0.17 10.77 -4.43
CA LEU A 74 -0.20 9.41 -4.82
C LEU A 74 -1.26 8.80 -3.91
N ALA A 75 -1.17 8.99 -2.60
CA ALA A 75 -2.13 8.45 -1.63
C ALA A 75 -3.52 9.08 -1.76
N LYS A 76 -3.59 10.37 -2.15
CA LYS A 76 -4.85 11.09 -2.39
C LYS A 76 -5.56 10.71 -3.68
N HIS A 77 -4.86 10.08 -4.62
CA HIS A 77 -5.47 9.69 -5.87
C HIS A 77 -6.59 8.66 -5.62
N LYS A 78 -7.76 8.82 -6.26
CA LYS A 78 -8.96 7.98 -6.05
C LYS A 78 -8.72 6.46 -6.19
N LYS A 79 -7.69 6.09 -6.97
CA LYS A 79 -7.26 4.69 -7.15
C LYS A 79 -6.73 4.04 -5.86
N TRP A 80 -6.19 4.86 -4.95
CA TRP A 80 -5.48 4.43 -3.75
C TRP A 80 -6.15 4.88 -2.45
N SER A 81 -7.18 5.73 -2.51
CA SER A 81 -8.01 6.09 -1.34
C SER A 81 -9.03 5.01 -1.00
N PHE A 82 -9.46 4.95 0.27
CA PHE A 82 -10.60 4.12 0.65
C PHE A 82 -11.90 4.71 0.10
N SER A 83 -12.96 3.88 0.06
CA SER A 83 -14.31 4.35 -0.25
C SER A 83 -14.90 5.17 0.91
N SER A 84 -14.51 4.86 2.15
CA SER A 84 -14.93 5.56 3.36
C SER A 84 -13.90 6.59 3.79
N HIS A 85 -14.31 7.86 3.82
CA HIS A 85 -13.48 8.98 4.28
C HIS A 85 -13.05 8.84 5.74
N LEU A 86 -13.92 8.26 6.60
CA LEU A 86 -13.61 8.05 8.01
C LEU A 86 -12.44 7.08 8.19
N LEU A 87 -12.40 6.00 7.40
CA LEU A 87 -11.30 5.03 7.43
C LEU A 87 -10.00 5.64 6.89
N ASP A 88 -10.10 6.49 5.86
CA ASP A 88 -8.94 7.25 5.36
C ASP A 88 -8.36 8.14 6.47
N GLN A 89 -9.20 8.88 7.20
CA GLN A 89 -8.76 9.74 8.31
C GLN A 89 -8.13 8.93 9.45
N GLN A 90 -8.78 7.85 9.88
CA GLN A 90 -8.27 6.97 10.93
C GLN A 90 -6.90 6.40 10.58
N GLN A 91 -6.69 5.97 9.32
CA GLN A 91 -5.38 5.49 8.88
C GLN A 91 -4.33 6.61 8.90
N ILE A 92 -4.68 7.82 8.45
CA ILE A 92 -3.76 8.96 8.45
C ILE A 92 -3.37 9.32 9.89
N GLU A 93 -4.34 9.40 10.80
CA GLU A 93 -4.13 9.67 12.22
C GLU A 93 -3.21 8.63 12.86
N PHE A 94 -3.42 7.35 12.56
CA PHE A 94 -2.56 6.26 13.04
C PHE A 94 -1.10 6.40 12.59
N HIS A 95 -0.87 6.88 11.37
CA HIS A 95 0.47 7.10 10.80
C HIS A 95 0.99 8.53 10.96
N THR A 96 0.34 9.33 11.80
CA THR A 96 0.77 10.69 12.11
C THR A 96 1.68 10.69 13.34
N ASN A 97 2.88 11.27 13.19
CA ASN A 97 3.83 11.40 14.29
C ASN A 97 3.35 12.42 15.33
N GLU A 98 3.97 12.43 16.52
CA GLU A 98 3.72 13.42 17.58
C GLU A 98 3.82 14.88 17.08
N GLN A 99 4.66 15.11 16.07
CA GLN A 99 4.83 16.42 15.40
C GLN A 99 3.76 16.75 14.36
N LYS A 100 2.64 16.01 14.32
CA LYS A 100 1.55 16.14 13.32
C LYS A 100 2.00 15.97 11.86
N GLN A 101 3.09 15.24 11.64
CA GLN A 101 3.56 14.91 10.29
C GLN A 101 3.13 13.48 9.94
N ALA A 102 2.31 13.36 8.90
CA ALA A 102 1.85 12.06 8.39
C ALA A 102 2.96 11.37 7.58
N GLN A 103 3.21 10.09 7.88
CA GLN A 103 4.16 9.26 7.15
C GLN A 103 3.55 8.75 5.84
N TRP A 104 3.40 9.63 4.84
CA TRP A 104 2.71 9.34 3.58
C TRP A 104 3.24 8.14 2.81
N LYS A 105 4.57 7.93 2.85
CA LYS A 105 5.20 6.77 2.22
C LYS A 105 4.70 5.45 2.82
N GLN A 106 4.55 5.39 4.15
CA GLN A 106 4.06 4.20 4.85
C GLN A 106 2.58 3.95 4.56
N ILE A 107 1.75 4.99 4.67
CA ILE A 107 0.31 4.95 4.33
C ILE A 107 0.11 4.39 2.91
N PHE A 108 0.87 4.94 1.95
CA PHE A 108 0.79 4.50 0.56
C PHE A 108 1.22 3.05 0.36
N ILE A 109 2.32 2.62 1.00
CA ILE A 109 2.83 1.25 0.91
C ILE A 109 1.78 0.25 1.41
N GLU A 110 1.06 0.55 2.49
CA GLU A 110 0.00 -0.33 3.00
C GLU A 110 -1.15 -0.46 2.02
N ARG A 111 -1.64 0.66 1.47
CA ARG A 111 -2.69 0.69 0.44
C ARG A 111 -2.28 -0.09 -0.81
N TYR A 112 -1.04 0.10 -1.27
CA TYR A 112 -0.49 -0.61 -2.41
C TYR A 112 -0.41 -2.12 -2.15
N ARG A 113 0.12 -2.52 -0.98
CA ARG A 113 0.23 -3.93 -0.59
C ARG A 113 -1.13 -4.60 -0.49
N LEU A 114 -2.10 -3.95 0.13
CA LEU A 114 -3.48 -4.45 0.22
C LEU A 114 -4.04 -4.67 -1.18
N ARG A 115 -4.06 -3.63 -2.03
CA ARG A 115 -4.58 -3.75 -3.41
C ARG A 115 -3.86 -4.83 -4.21
N SER A 116 -2.53 -4.91 -4.11
CA SER A 116 -1.73 -5.91 -4.82
C SER A 116 -2.06 -7.32 -4.36
N ARG A 117 -2.25 -7.54 -3.06
CA ARG A 117 -2.67 -8.84 -2.52
C ARG A 117 -4.05 -9.26 -3.05
N TRP A 118 -5.01 -8.34 -3.04
CA TRP A 118 -6.35 -8.57 -3.60
C TRP A 118 -6.31 -8.94 -5.08
N LEU A 119 -5.57 -8.19 -5.90
CA LEU A 119 -5.49 -8.44 -7.35
C LEU A 119 -4.76 -9.74 -7.70
N ASN A 120 -3.80 -10.17 -6.87
CA ASN A 120 -3.03 -11.38 -7.09
C ASN A 120 -3.60 -12.61 -6.35
N GLY A 121 -4.74 -12.48 -5.66
CA GLY A 121 -5.34 -13.57 -4.89
C GLY A 121 -4.49 -14.04 -3.70
N ARG A 122 -3.60 -13.19 -3.16
CA ARG A 122 -2.81 -13.52 -1.97
C ARG A 122 -3.62 -13.22 -0.72
N CYS A 123 -4.46 -14.17 -0.32
CA CYS A 123 -5.23 -14.11 0.92
C CYS A 123 -4.73 -15.12 1.94
N ASP A 124 -5.03 -14.85 3.20
CA ASP A 124 -4.95 -15.82 4.29
C ASP A 124 -6.38 -16.27 4.62
N VAL A 125 -6.60 -17.57 4.78
CA VAL A 125 -7.94 -18.15 4.91
C VAL A 125 -8.11 -18.70 6.32
N LYS A 126 -9.07 -18.12 7.05
CA LYS A 126 -9.54 -18.60 8.35
C LYS A 126 -10.90 -19.27 8.18
N THR A 127 -11.08 -20.44 8.80
CA THR A 127 -12.33 -21.21 8.69
C THR A 127 -13.01 -21.29 10.06
N PHE A 128 -14.27 -20.84 10.12
CA PHE A 128 -15.10 -20.85 11.32
C PHE A 128 -16.05 -22.05 11.25
N HIS A 129 -15.93 -22.98 12.20
CA HIS A 129 -16.71 -24.21 12.23
C HIS A 129 -17.76 -24.15 13.34
N GLY A 130 -19.02 -24.44 13.02
CA GLY A 130 -20.05 -24.64 14.07
C GLY A 130 -21.50 -24.56 13.62
N HIS A 131 -21.81 -23.97 12.46
CA HIS A 131 -23.17 -24.06 11.91
C HIS A 131 -23.48 -25.47 11.44
N VAL A 132 -24.71 -25.92 11.71
CA VAL A 132 -25.18 -27.28 11.37
C VAL A 132 -25.71 -27.32 9.94
N GLU A 133 -26.40 -26.26 9.53
CA GLU A 133 -26.96 -26.12 8.18
C GLU A 133 -26.29 -24.97 7.40
N GLY A 134 -26.94 -24.52 6.32
CA GLY A 134 -26.41 -23.49 5.43
C GLY A 134 -26.44 -22.10 6.07
N VAL A 135 -25.32 -21.39 5.96
CA VAL A 135 -25.25 -19.96 6.30
C VAL A 135 -25.98 -19.16 5.22
N SER A 136 -26.99 -18.41 5.64
CA SER A 136 -27.88 -17.65 4.75
C SER A 136 -27.52 -16.18 4.66
N CYS A 137 -27.02 -15.59 5.76
CA CYS A 137 -26.60 -14.20 5.84
C CYS A 137 -25.36 -14.06 6.73
N VAL A 138 -24.54 -13.05 6.42
CA VAL A 138 -23.33 -12.71 7.19
C VAL A 138 -23.24 -11.20 7.32
N GLN A 139 -22.90 -10.74 8.52
CA GLN A 139 -22.54 -9.35 8.82
C GLN A 139 -21.19 -9.38 9.56
N PHE A 140 -20.35 -8.38 9.35
CA PHE A 140 -19.05 -8.32 10.03
C PHE A 140 -18.66 -6.87 10.30
N ASP A 141 -17.86 -6.68 11.34
CA ASP A 141 -17.16 -5.44 11.63
C ASP A 141 -15.65 -5.69 11.78
N SER A 142 -14.94 -4.82 12.50
CA SER A 142 -13.49 -4.92 12.68
C SER A 142 -13.06 -6.01 13.68
N GLN A 143 -13.97 -6.54 14.50
CA GLN A 143 -13.64 -7.47 15.59
C GLN A 143 -14.49 -8.74 15.57
N THR A 144 -15.70 -8.66 15.01
CA THR A 144 -16.71 -9.70 15.10
C THR A 144 -17.31 -10.04 13.74
N ILE A 145 -17.70 -11.29 13.60
CA ILE A 145 -18.48 -11.78 12.47
C ILE A 145 -19.78 -12.35 13.04
N ILE A 146 -20.91 -11.98 12.45
CA ILE A 146 -22.23 -12.49 12.78
C ILE A 146 -22.72 -13.28 11.58
N SER A 147 -23.23 -14.48 11.82
CA SER A 147 -23.71 -15.38 10.78
C SER A 147 -25.05 -15.97 11.17
N GLY A 148 -26.04 -15.84 10.28
CA GLY A 148 -27.35 -16.45 10.41
C GLY A 148 -27.42 -17.75 9.62
N CYS A 149 -28.08 -18.76 10.19
CA CYS A 149 -28.20 -20.09 9.61
C CYS A 149 -29.66 -20.49 9.40
N THR A 150 -29.88 -21.45 8.50
CA THR A 150 -31.19 -22.06 8.26
C THR A 150 -31.70 -22.88 9.44
N ASP A 151 -30.81 -23.30 10.35
CA ASP A 151 -31.14 -23.99 11.62
C ASP A 151 -31.85 -23.09 12.67
N GLY A 152 -32.03 -21.80 12.37
CA GLY A 152 -32.66 -20.84 13.27
C GLY A 152 -31.72 -20.23 14.30
N THR A 153 -30.43 -20.51 14.22
CA THR A 153 -29.40 -19.95 15.10
C THR A 153 -28.66 -18.79 14.44
N ILE A 154 -28.18 -17.87 15.28
CA ILE A 154 -27.23 -16.83 14.89
C ILE A 154 -25.98 -17.03 15.72
N LYS A 155 -24.83 -17.16 15.07
CA LYS A 155 -23.53 -17.29 15.75
C LYS A 155 -22.72 -16.02 15.59
N VAL A 156 -22.16 -15.56 16.71
CA VAL A 156 -21.22 -14.44 16.77
C VAL A 156 -19.83 -14.99 17.01
N TRP A 157 -18.88 -14.58 16.17
CA TRP A 157 -17.51 -15.07 16.13
C TRP A 157 -16.52 -13.94 16.39
N ASP A 158 -15.40 -14.28 17.03
CA ASP A 158 -14.24 -13.39 17.14
C ASP A 158 -13.36 -13.53 15.90
N MET A 159 -13.17 -12.42 15.18
CA MET A 159 -12.39 -12.37 13.93
C MET A 159 -10.91 -12.72 14.13
N ASN A 160 -10.36 -12.46 15.32
CA ASN A 160 -8.95 -12.72 15.62
C ASN A 160 -8.71 -14.18 15.97
N THR A 161 -9.50 -14.70 16.91
CA THR A 161 -9.29 -16.03 17.51
C THR A 161 -10.01 -17.16 16.79
N THR A 162 -10.91 -16.85 15.85
CA THR A 162 -11.79 -17.81 15.14
C THR A 162 -12.75 -18.59 16.04
N ASN A 163 -12.88 -18.16 17.29
CA ASN A 163 -13.74 -18.81 18.27
C ASN A 163 -15.17 -18.27 18.20
N GLU A 164 -16.12 -19.13 18.54
CA GLU A 164 -17.50 -18.73 18.80
C GLU A 164 -17.56 -17.98 20.13
N ILE A 165 -18.11 -16.75 20.09
CA ILE A 165 -18.35 -15.94 21.29
C ILE A 165 -19.69 -16.34 21.90
N ILE A 166 -20.75 -16.38 21.07
CA ILE A 166 -22.11 -16.67 21.53
C ILE A 166 -22.97 -17.26 20.40
N THR A 167 -23.85 -18.21 20.77
CA THR A 167 -24.98 -18.66 19.95
C THR A 167 -26.25 -17.97 20.44
N LEU A 168 -26.92 -17.24 19.55
CA LEU A 168 -28.26 -16.71 19.79
C LEU A 168 -29.29 -17.69 19.22
N VAL A 169 -30.21 -18.10 20.08
CA VAL A 169 -31.28 -19.05 19.76
C VAL A 169 -32.61 -18.40 20.12
N GLY A 170 -33.63 -18.59 19.28
CA GLY A 170 -34.97 -18.06 19.53
C GLY A 170 -35.86 -18.02 18.29
N HIS A 171 -35.27 -17.99 17.09
CA HIS A 171 -36.04 -18.09 15.86
C HIS A 171 -36.57 -19.52 15.66
N SER A 172 -37.84 -19.64 15.31
CA SER A 172 -38.50 -20.93 15.03
C SER A 172 -38.29 -21.42 13.59
N GLY A 173 -37.39 -20.80 12.83
CA GLY A 173 -37.12 -21.12 11.44
C GLY A 173 -35.90 -20.37 10.91
N SER A 174 -35.63 -20.50 9.62
CA SER A 174 -34.42 -19.95 8.99
C SER A 174 -34.28 -18.43 9.18
N VAL A 175 -33.12 -18.03 9.71
CA VAL A 175 -32.66 -16.65 9.71
C VAL A 175 -32.19 -16.32 8.29
N ARG A 176 -32.54 -15.16 7.75
CA ARG A 176 -32.17 -14.75 6.37
C ARG A 176 -31.63 -13.33 6.26
N CYS A 177 -31.78 -12.52 7.30
CA CYS A 177 -31.37 -11.13 7.37
C CYS A 177 -31.14 -10.72 8.82
#